data_AF-A0A7J2L3A1-F1
#
_entry.id   AF-A0A7J2L3A1-F1
#
_cell.length_a   1.000
_cell.length_b   1.000
_cell.length_c   1.000
_cell.angle_alpha   90.00
_cell.angle_beta   90.00
_cell.angle_gamma   90.00
#
_symmetry.space_group_name_H-M   'P 1'
#
loop_
_entity.id
_entity.type
_entity.pdbx_description
1 polymer ?
#
loop_
_entity_poly.entity_id
_entity_poly.type
_entity_poly.pdbx_seq_one_letter_code
_entity_poly.pdbx_strand_id
1 'polypeptide(L)'
;MTHRKKKKSTEKKKKPADAMVLVISDGKAFLGTGLAFQMYITEEKHRKALEGKKIGMVFEGKEIDLPGYIFKITGGTDKYGFMHHPGVDGGELKSILLSSPPGIRFARYKVEKRGGGFKLVDLRGIARKKTVRGNVIGDKTRQINVVVVSRRGSRIKEMTKESILSDRILSPLVEKIGYLIIKNGLHRVRFVSDGEVVRLQDKLAEAGVTEQFIKKLSIDLGIGVIKRGKKLILNVIRPVLKCRGNTEFAKYVAKTLYEFYNELVAGKKDLGDEDKVIAELVDKILDGAEKALKNELKVDFRFKIKEKAS
;
A
#
# COMPACT_ATOMS: atom_id res chain seq x y z
N MET A 1 24.11 -23.85 -1.48
CA MET A 1 23.08 -22.83 -1.21
C MET A 1 22.38 -22.50 -2.52
N THR A 2 21.16 -22.97 -2.74
CA THR A 2 20.41 -22.65 -3.96
C THR A 2 20.01 -21.18 -3.93
N HIS A 3 20.66 -20.36 -4.76
CA HIS A 3 20.29 -18.97 -4.95
C HIS A 3 18.84 -18.89 -5.42
N ARG A 4 17.98 -18.32 -4.58
CA ARG A 4 16.59 -17.98 -4.92
C ARG A 4 16.59 -17.20 -6.24
N LYS A 5 16.15 -17.82 -7.35
CA LYS A 5 16.00 -17.16 -8.65
C LYS A 5 15.19 -15.87 -8.43
N LYS A 6 15.82 -14.70 -8.59
CA LYS A 6 15.12 -13.41 -8.59
C LYS A 6 14.15 -13.47 -9.77
N LYS A 7 12.83 -13.32 -9.50
CA LYS A 7 11.82 -13.10 -10.56
C LYS A 7 12.35 -12.01 -11.49
N LYS A 8 12.22 -12.20 -12.82
CA LYS A 8 12.45 -11.13 -13.81
C LYS A 8 11.70 -9.89 -13.33
N SER A 9 12.39 -8.77 -13.18
CA SER A 9 11.75 -7.53 -12.77
C SER A 9 10.71 -7.17 -13.83
N THR A 10 9.43 -7.16 -13.47
CA THR A 10 8.40 -6.51 -14.28
C THR A 10 8.89 -5.12 -14.68
N GLU A 11 8.72 -4.73 -15.94
CA GLU A 11 9.11 -3.42 -16.45
C GLU A 11 8.50 -2.34 -15.56
N LYS A 12 9.32 -1.76 -14.67
CA LYS A 12 8.88 -0.62 -13.88
C LYS A 12 8.73 0.52 -14.86
N LYS A 13 7.52 1.09 -14.96
CA LYS A 13 7.28 2.36 -15.68
C LYS A 13 8.42 3.32 -15.36
N LYS A 14 9.22 3.70 -16.37
CA LYS A 14 10.36 4.60 -16.21
C LYS A 14 9.83 5.91 -15.60
N LYS A 15 10.46 6.36 -14.50
CA LYS A 15 10.09 7.63 -13.88
C LYS A 15 10.46 8.76 -14.86
N PRO A 16 9.55 9.70 -15.16
CA PRO A 16 9.93 10.85 -15.99
C PRO A 16 11.05 11.61 -15.29
N ALA A 17 12.15 11.88 -16.01
CA ALA A 17 13.35 12.49 -15.43
C ALA A 17 13.04 13.86 -14.81
N ASP A 18 12.11 14.62 -15.39
CA ASP A 18 11.85 15.99 -14.98
C ASP A 18 10.57 16.18 -14.15
N ALA A 19 9.74 15.14 -13.96
CA ALA A 19 8.46 15.27 -13.26
C ALA A 19 8.59 15.37 -11.74
N MET A 20 7.89 16.32 -11.14
CA MET A 20 7.74 16.38 -9.69
C MET A 20 6.86 15.21 -9.21
N VAL A 21 7.33 14.47 -8.21
CA VAL A 21 6.64 13.27 -7.70
C VAL A 21 5.74 13.66 -6.54
N LEU A 22 4.44 13.52 -6.70
CA LEU A 22 3.49 13.67 -5.62
C LEU A 22 3.18 12.30 -5.00
N VAL A 23 3.57 12.11 -3.75
CA VAL A 23 3.22 10.89 -2.99
C VAL A 23 1.98 11.19 -2.17
N ILE A 24 0.86 10.59 -2.56
CA ILE A 24 -0.42 10.75 -1.88
C ILE A 24 -0.61 9.57 -0.93
N SER A 25 -0.78 9.87 0.35
CA SER A 25 -1.13 8.90 1.39
C SER A 25 -2.60 9.02 1.77
N ASP A 26 -3.27 7.87 1.87
CA ASP A 26 -4.57 7.77 2.51
C ASP A 26 -4.40 7.75 4.04
N GLY A 27 -4.65 8.91 4.65
CA GLY A 27 -4.51 9.13 6.07
C GLY A 27 -5.73 8.68 6.88
N LYS A 28 -5.58 8.68 8.21
CA LYS A 28 -6.67 8.34 9.14
C LYS A 28 -7.92 9.22 8.96
N ALA A 29 -7.77 10.45 8.46
CA ALA A 29 -8.87 11.39 8.30
C ALA A 29 -9.81 10.99 7.14
N PHE A 30 -9.26 10.44 6.04
CA PHE A 30 -10.01 9.96 4.88
C PHE A 30 -10.51 8.52 5.08
N LEU A 31 -10.00 7.53 4.34
CA LEU A 31 -10.39 6.12 4.47
C LEU A 31 -9.57 5.39 5.54
N GLY A 32 -8.33 5.82 5.77
CA GLY A 32 -7.50 5.31 6.86
C GLY A 32 -6.82 3.97 6.58
N THR A 33 -6.70 3.59 5.30
CA THR A 33 -6.02 2.36 4.86
C THR A 33 -4.52 2.38 5.17
N GLY A 34 -3.92 3.57 5.19
CA GLY A 34 -2.46 3.74 5.33
C GLY A 34 -1.69 3.37 4.05
N LEU A 35 -2.38 3.24 2.92
CA LEU A 35 -1.76 3.07 1.62
C LEU A 35 -1.27 4.40 1.07
N ALA A 36 -0.27 4.33 0.20
CA ALA A 36 0.23 5.46 -0.55
C ALA A 36 0.47 5.07 -2.01
N PHE A 37 0.35 6.06 -2.90
CA PHE A 37 0.67 5.92 -4.30
C PHE A 37 1.35 7.19 -4.82
N GLN A 38 1.98 7.07 -5.97
CA GLN A 38 2.74 8.15 -6.59
C GLN A 38 1.97 8.64 -7.81
N MET A 39 1.89 9.95 -7.93
CA MET A 39 1.45 10.64 -9.14
C MET A 39 2.60 11.50 -9.63
N TYR A 40 2.71 11.65 -10.95
CA TYR A 40 3.73 12.48 -11.57
C TYR A 40 3.08 13.77 -12.04
N ILE A 41 3.58 14.90 -11.57
CA ILE A 41 3.17 16.22 -12.01
C ILE A 41 4.14 16.64 -13.11
N THR A 42 3.68 16.53 -14.36
CA THR A 42 4.43 16.91 -15.55
C THR A 42 4.21 18.38 -15.90
N GLU A 43 2.97 18.85 -15.82
CA GLU A 43 2.57 20.21 -16.19
C GLU A 43 3.16 21.29 -15.27
N GLU A 44 3.71 22.34 -15.88
CA GLU A 44 4.35 23.44 -15.18
C GLU A 44 3.38 24.25 -14.31
N LYS A 45 2.14 24.42 -14.77
CA LYS A 45 1.06 25.12 -14.03
C LYS A 45 0.85 24.50 -12.64
N HIS A 46 0.79 23.18 -12.57
CA HIS A 46 0.59 22.46 -11.32
C HIS A 46 1.82 22.52 -10.40
N ARG A 47 3.03 22.58 -10.97
CA ARG A 47 4.27 22.79 -10.17
C ARG A 47 4.29 24.17 -9.54
N LYS A 48 4.03 25.21 -10.34
CA LYS A 48 3.95 26.60 -9.88
C LYS A 48 2.91 26.79 -8.77
N ALA A 49 1.79 26.08 -8.84
CA ALA A 49 0.77 26.11 -7.78
C ALA A 49 1.22 25.46 -6.45
N LEU A 50 2.26 24.63 -6.46
CA LEU A 50 2.84 24.02 -5.26
C LEU A 50 4.06 24.78 -4.73
N GLU A 51 4.68 25.61 -5.55
CA GLU A 51 5.80 26.47 -5.13
C GLU A 51 5.36 27.50 -4.09
N GLY A 52 6.25 27.81 -3.16
CA GLY A 52 5.98 28.72 -2.04
C GLY A 52 5.17 28.10 -0.90
N LYS A 53 4.50 26.96 -1.12
CA LYS A 53 3.79 26.25 -0.05
C LYS A 53 4.77 25.65 0.97
N LYS A 54 4.33 25.59 2.23
CA LYS A 54 5.13 25.09 3.35
C LYS A 54 4.71 23.70 3.80
N ILE A 55 5.65 22.94 4.36
CA ILE A 55 5.32 21.72 5.10
C ILE A 55 4.38 22.07 6.26
N GLY A 56 3.32 21.28 6.41
CA GLY A 56 2.26 21.50 7.40
C GLY A 56 1.05 22.26 6.84
N MET A 57 1.21 22.95 5.70
CA MET A 57 0.13 23.69 5.05
C MET A 57 -0.91 22.74 4.44
N VAL A 58 -2.16 23.20 4.46
CA VAL A 58 -3.31 22.56 3.82
C VAL A 58 -3.63 23.31 2.53
N PHE A 59 -3.92 22.59 1.45
CA PHE A 59 -4.30 23.18 0.17
C PHE A 59 -5.38 22.36 -0.54
N GLU A 60 -6.05 23.00 -1.51
CA GLU A 60 -7.09 22.35 -2.30
C GLU A 60 -6.49 21.63 -3.52
N GLY A 61 -6.92 20.41 -3.76
CA GLY A 61 -6.45 19.57 -4.86
C GLY A 61 -6.81 20.09 -6.24
N LYS A 62 -7.76 21.03 -6.36
CA LYS A 62 -8.12 21.68 -7.63
C LYS A 62 -6.91 22.30 -8.34
N GLU A 63 -5.95 22.80 -7.57
CA GLU A 63 -4.71 23.40 -8.07
C GLU A 63 -3.81 22.41 -8.85
N ILE A 64 -3.96 21.11 -8.58
CA ILE A 64 -3.16 20.02 -9.15
C ILE A 64 -4.02 18.99 -9.90
N ASP A 65 -5.18 19.44 -10.41
CA ASP A 65 -6.14 18.61 -11.15
C ASP A 65 -6.68 17.39 -10.34
N LEU A 66 -6.89 17.61 -9.05
CA LEU A 66 -7.52 16.67 -8.12
C LEU A 66 -8.70 17.36 -7.41
N PRO A 67 -9.77 17.70 -8.15
CA PRO A 67 -10.90 18.46 -7.60
C PRO A 67 -11.59 17.71 -6.46
N GLY A 68 -12.10 18.47 -5.49
CA GLY A 68 -12.81 17.92 -4.32
C GLY A 68 -11.89 17.38 -3.22
N TYR A 69 -10.60 17.17 -3.46
CA TYR A 69 -9.68 16.71 -2.41
C TYR A 69 -9.03 17.87 -1.67
N ILE A 70 -8.82 17.68 -0.36
CA ILE A 70 -8.05 18.59 0.47
C ILE A 70 -6.84 17.83 0.99
N PHE A 71 -5.65 18.40 0.79
CA PHE A 71 -4.39 17.79 1.12
C PHE A 71 -3.64 18.58 2.17
N LYS A 72 -2.89 17.87 3.01
CA LYS A 72 -1.86 18.48 3.88
C LYS A 72 -0.48 18.03 3.42
N ILE A 73 0.42 18.98 3.23
CA ILE A 73 1.83 18.70 2.95
C ILE A 73 2.47 18.20 4.25
N THR A 74 3.05 17.01 4.21
CA THR A 74 3.67 16.35 5.37
C THR A 74 5.19 16.27 5.28
N GLY A 75 5.75 16.47 4.10
CA GLY A 75 7.19 16.49 3.89
C GLY A 75 7.55 16.53 2.41
N GLY A 76 8.83 16.45 2.11
CA GLY A 76 9.32 16.39 0.74
C GLY A 76 10.80 16.04 0.69
N THR A 77 11.29 15.79 -0.52
CA THR A 77 12.72 15.60 -0.79
C THR A 77 13.14 16.41 -2.02
N ASP A 78 14.34 16.96 -1.94
CA ASP A 78 15.07 17.65 -3.00
C ASP A 78 15.52 16.65 -4.09
N LYS A 79 15.86 17.15 -5.28
CA LYS A 79 16.47 16.39 -6.39
C LYS A 79 17.75 15.67 -6.03
N TYR A 80 18.50 16.18 -5.04
CA TYR A 80 19.73 15.55 -4.53
C TYR A 80 19.48 14.59 -3.36
N GLY A 81 18.21 14.34 -2.98
CA GLY A 81 17.86 13.44 -1.88
C GLY A 81 17.91 14.05 -0.48
N PHE A 82 18.22 15.36 -0.36
CA PHE A 82 18.06 16.07 0.90
C PHE A 82 16.59 16.16 1.28
N MET A 83 16.27 15.94 2.55
CA MET A 83 14.90 16.09 3.03
C MET A 83 14.56 17.56 3.26
N HIS A 84 13.30 17.91 3.08
CA HIS A 84 12.75 19.15 3.62
C HIS A 84 12.45 18.98 5.12
N HIS A 85 12.96 19.88 5.95
CA HIS A 85 12.77 19.84 7.40
C HIS A 85 11.72 20.88 7.83
N PRO A 86 10.65 20.49 8.55
CA PRO A 86 9.55 21.40 8.88
C PRO A 86 9.95 22.59 9.76
N GLY A 87 10.94 22.39 10.66
CA GLY A 87 11.44 23.42 11.56
C GLY A 87 12.53 24.33 10.99
N VAL A 88 12.85 24.23 9.70
CA VAL A 88 13.84 25.11 9.05
C VAL A 88 13.12 25.99 8.06
N ASP A 89 13.13 27.31 8.23
CA ASP A 89 12.46 28.20 7.30
C ASP A 89 13.23 28.44 6.00
N GLY A 90 12.47 28.64 4.94
CA GLY A 90 12.95 28.96 3.59
C GLY A 90 13.02 27.74 2.67
N GLY A 91 13.54 27.96 1.46
CA GLY A 91 13.72 26.91 0.46
C GLY A 91 15.17 26.40 0.36
N GLU A 92 16.11 26.98 1.09
CA GLU A 92 17.55 26.75 0.93
C GLU A 92 18.06 25.51 1.67
N LEU A 93 19.28 25.06 1.33
CA LEU A 93 19.99 24.02 2.07
C LEU A 93 20.70 24.65 3.27
N LYS A 94 20.45 24.11 4.47
CA LYS A 94 21.07 24.53 5.72
C LYS A 94 21.65 23.33 6.44
N SER A 95 22.84 23.50 7.03
CA SER A 95 23.45 22.50 7.87
C SER A 95 23.08 22.76 9.33
N ILE A 96 22.18 21.93 9.86
CA ILE A 96 21.63 22.09 11.21
C ILE A 96 22.08 20.95 12.12
N LEU A 97 22.12 21.21 13.43
CA LEU A 97 22.38 20.18 14.43
C LEU A 97 21.04 19.54 14.84
N LEU A 98 20.81 18.28 14.46
CA LEU A 98 19.58 17.54 14.77
C LEU A 98 19.76 16.66 16.00
N SER A 99 19.00 16.94 17.05
CA SER A 99 18.94 16.17 18.30
C SER A 99 17.70 15.28 18.41
N SER A 100 16.75 15.37 17.48
CA SER A 100 15.52 14.57 17.45
C SER A 100 15.02 14.35 16.01
N PRO A 101 14.16 13.35 15.76
CA PRO A 101 13.53 13.17 14.46
C PRO A 101 12.58 14.34 14.16
N PRO A 102 12.30 14.64 12.87
CA PRO A 102 12.66 13.87 11.69
C PRO A 102 14.08 14.18 11.15
N GLY A 103 14.63 13.27 10.34
CA GLY A 103 15.94 13.45 9.68
C GLY A 103 17.14 12.82 10.37
N ILE A 104 17.00 12.46 11.64
CA ILE A 104 17.95 11.61 12.35
C ILE A 104 17.27 10.30 12.78
N ARG A 105 17.98 9.18 12.60
CA ARG A 105 17.63 7.90 13.19
C ARG A 105 18.72 7.55 14.20
N PHE A 106 18.37 7.51 15.47
CA PHE A 106 19.30 7.10 16.51
C PHE A 106 19.55 5.59 16.41
N ALA A 107 20.81 5.23 16.25
CA ALA A 107 21.24 3.84 16.19
C ALA A 107 21.82 3.43 17.56
N ARG A 108 21.54 2.18 17.93
CA ARG A 108 22.29 1.45 18.95
C ARG A 108 23.15 0.44 18.23
N TYR A 109 24.42 0.36 18.59
CA TYR A 109 25.30 -0.69 18.05
C TYR A 109 26.09 -1.35 19.17
N LYS A 110 26.43 -2.61 18.96
CA LYS A 110 27.24 -3.41 19.86
C LYS A 110 28.70 -3.27 19.42
N VAL A 111 29.58 -3.00 20.38
CA VAL A 111 31.04 -2.94 20.19
C VAL A 111 31.66 -4.04 21.03
N GLU A 112 32.46 -4.91 20.42
CA GLU A 112 33.13 -6.00 21.14
C GLU A 112 34.19 -5.45 22.10
N LYS A 113 34.31 -6.06 23.28
CA LYS A 113 35.32 -5.70 24.27
C LYS A 113 36.57 -6.57 24.08
N ARG A 114 37.76 -6.02 24.38
CA ARG A 114 39.05 -6.74 24.31
C ARG A 114 39.13 -8.01 25.18
N GLY A 115 38.29 -8.15 26.21
CA GLY A 115 38.24 -9.31 27.11
C GLY A 115 37.04 -10.25 26.90
N GLY A 116 36.35 -10.16 25.76
CA GLY A 116 35.11 -10.91 25.50
C GLY A 116 33.83 -10.14 25.88
N GLY A 117 32.73 -10.45 25.18
CA GLY A 117 31.44 -9.76 25.33
C GLY A 117 31.31 -8.46 24.52
N PHE A 118 30.18 -7.77 24.67
CA PHE A 118 29.85 -6.54 23.93
C PHE A 118 29.46 -5.37 24.86
N LYS A 119 29.82 -4.16 24.48
CA LYS A 119 29.29 -2.89 25.02
C LYS A 119 28.24 -2.36 24.04
N LEU A 120 27.05 -2.02 24.55
CA LEU A 120 26.06 -1.28 23.77
C LEU A 120 26.43 0.20 23.79
N VAL A 121 26.72 0.76 22.62
CA VAL A 121 26.88 2.21 22.45
C VAL A 121 25.52 2.76 22.03
N ASP A 122 24.91 3.53 22.94
CA ASP A 122 23.65 4.22 22.67
C ASP A 122 23.95 5.62 22.15
N LEU A 123 23.69 5.85 20.85
CA LEU A 123 23.78 7.19 20.27
C LEU A 123 22.43 7.92 20.30
N ARG A 124 21.45 7.43 21.06
CA ARG A 124 20.19 8.16 21.29
C ARG A 124 20.48 9.48 22.00
N GLY A 125 19.97 10.58 21.46
CA GLY A 125 20.16 11.92 22.01
C GLY A 125 21.45 12.62 21.59
N ILE A 126 22.39 11.93 20.94
CA ILE A 126 23.58 12.59 20.40
C ILE A 126 23.19 13.34 19.14
N ALA A 127 23.30 14.66 19.21
CA ALA A 127 22.94 15.53 18.11
C ALA A 127 23.93 15.36 16.95
N ARG A 128 23.42 15.31 15.71
CA ARG A 128 24.26 15.17 14.50
C ARG A 128 24.03 16.34 13.58
N LYS A 129 25.13 16.93 13.10
CA LYS A 129 25.06 17.93 12.06
C LYS A 129 24.61 17.25 10.76
N LYS A 130 23.53 17.73 10.16
CA LYS A 130 22.99 17.26 8.90
C LYS A 130 22.57 18.42 8.02
N THR A 131 22.83 18.27 6.73
CA THR A 131 22.31 19.19 5.71
C THR A 131 20.89 18.79 5.36
N VAL A 132 19.97 19.76 5.49
CA VAL A 132 18.55 19.62 5.16
C VAL A 132 18.11 20.81 4.31
N ARG A 133 17.04 20.65 3.57
CA ARG A 133 16.36 21.78 2.91
C ARG A 133 15.32 22.37 3.85
N GLY A 134 15.06 23.67 3.74
CA GLY A 134 13.99 24.32 4.50
C GLY A 134 12.59 23.81 4.16
N ASN A 135 11.58 24.33 4.86
CA ASN A 135 10.20 23.85 4.86
C ASN A 135 9.38 24.35 3.67
N VAL A 136 9.90 25.27 2.86
CA VAL A 136 9.24 25.81 1.66
C VAL A 136 9.53 24.91 0.45
N ILE A 137 8.47 24.60 -0.29
CA ILE A 137 8.55 23.90 -1.58
C ILE A 137 9.00 24.91 -2.64
N GLY A 138 10.02 24.54 -3.42
CA GLY A 138 10.48 25.31 -4.57
C GLY A 138 10.94 24.42 -5.71
N ASP A 139 11.53 25.01 -6.75
CA ASP A 139 11.97 24.35 -7.99
C ASP A 139 12.86 23.11 -7.76
N LYS A 140 13.77 23.15 -6.79
CA LYS A 140 14.67 22.02 -6.49
C LYS A 140 13.93 20.83 -5.83
N THR A 141 12.67 20.98 -5.43
CA THR A 141 11.87 19.91 -4.81
C THR A 141 11.56 18.83 -5.84
N ARG A 142 11.99 17.59 -5.58
CA ARG A 142 11.72 16.44 -6.45
C ARG A 142 10.46 15.68 -6.06
N GLN A 143 10.22 15.54 -4.76
CA GLN A 143 9.09 14.79 -4.24
C GLN A 143 8.37 15.57 -3.15
N ILE A 144 7.05 15.57 -3.19
CA ILE A 144 6.18 16.14 -2.15
C ILE A 144 5.32 15.01 -1.58
N ASN A 145 5.31 14.89 -0.26
CA ASN A 145 4.50 13.92 0.46
C ASN A 145 3.26 14.62 1.01
N VAL A 146 2.09 14.19 0.54
CA VAL A 146 0.81 14.72 0.99
C VAL A 146 -0.06 13.64 1.61
N VAL A 147 -0.92 14.06 2.52
CA VAL A 147 -1.97 13.20 3.09
C VAL A 147 -3.34 13.78 2.75
N VAL A 148 -4.27 12.92 2.35
CA VAL A 148 -5.67 13.32 2.16
C VAL A 148 -6.26 13.64 3.53
N VAL A 149 -6.71 14.89 3.70
CA VAL A 149 -7.37 15.36 4.92
C VAL A 149 -8.87 15.09 4.81
N SER A 150 -9.48 15.50 3.70
CA SER A 150 -10.90 15.33 3.44
C SER A 150 -11.18 15.34 1.94
N ARG A 151 -12.39 14.89 1.59
CA ARG A 151 -12.93 14.96 0.24
C ARG A 151 -14.31 15.61 0.29
N ARG A 152 -14.55 16.61 -0.56
CA ARG A 152 -15.83 17.25 -0.82
C ARG A 152 -16.51 16.57 -2.03
N GLY A 153 -17.84 16.63 -2.09
CA GLY A 153 -18.64 16.02 -3.15
C GLY A 153 -19.42 14.79 -2.67
N SER A 154 -19.81 13.93 -3.61
CA SER A 154 -20.68 12.78 -3.34
C SER A 154 -20.06 11.80 -2.35
N ARG A 155 -20.90 11.23 -1.48
CA ARG A 155 -20.49 10.21 -0.52
C ARG A 155 -20.00 8.98 -1.27
N ILE A 156 -18.86 8.44 -0.84
CA ILE A 156 -18.22 7.29 -1.50
C ILE A 156 -19.14 6.06 -1.55
N LYS A 157 -19.99 5.89 -0.53
CA LYS A 157 -20.98 4.80 -0.46
C LYS A 157 -22.00 4.84 -1.60
N GLU A 158 -22.34 6.04 -2.08
CA GLU A 158 -23.39 6.30 -3.08
C GLU A 158 -22.84 6.41 -4.51
N MET A 159 -21.51 6.40 -4.68
CA MET A 159 -20.89 6.50 -6.01
C MET A 159 -21.11 5.25 -6.86
N THR A 160 -21.29 5.44 -8.16
CA THR A 160 -21.31 4.33 -9.14
C THR A 160 -19.91 3.75 -9.35
N LYS A 161 -19.83 2.54 -9.93
CA LYS A 161 -18.56 1.86 -10.20
C LYS A 161 -17.70 2.69 -11.15
N GLU A 162 -18.30 3.26 -12.18
CA GLU A 162 -17.66 4.07 -13.22
C GLU A 162 -17.08 5.35 -12.61
N SER A 163 -17.83 6.01 -11.73
CA SER A 163 -17.40 7.23 -11.04
C SER A 163 -16.20 7.00 -10.10
N ILE A 164 -16.13 5.83 -9.45
CA ILE A 164 -14.98 5.47 -8.61
C ILE A 164 -13.74 5.20 -9.47
N LEU A 165 -13.91 4.58 -10.63
CA LEU A 165 -12.82 4.23 -11.53
C LEU A 165 -12.26 5.42 -12.31
N SER A 166 -13.08 6.45 -12.58
CA SER A 166 -12.65 7.70 -13.20
C SER A 166 -11.88 8.62 -12.23
N ASP A 167 -12.11 8.49 -10.93
CA ASP A 167 -11.43 9.28 -9.91
C ASP A 167 -9.94 8.87 -9.79
N ARG A 168 -9.05 9.85 -10.02
CA ARG A 168 -7.58 9.67 -10.06
C ARG A 168 -6.98 9.17 -8.74
N ILE A 169 -7.70 9.28 -7.62
CA ILE A 169 -7.24 8.85 -6.29
C ILE A 169 -7.92 7.55 -5.87
N LEU A 170 -9.25 7.47 -6.02
CA LEU A 170 -9.98 6.27 -5.62
C LEU A 170 -9.61 5.07 -6.49
N SER A 171 -9.47 5.24 -7.79
CA SER A 171 -9.12 4.17 -8.73
C SER A 171 -7.85 3.40 -8.32
N PRO A 172 -6.67 4.04 -8.15
CA PRO A 172 -5.47 3.33 -7.70
C PRO A 172 -5.55 2.82 -6.26
N LEU A 173 -6.39 3.42 -5.42
CA LEU A 173 -6.56 3.01 -4.03
C LEU A 173 -7.42 1.73 -3.93
N VAL A 174 -8.52 1.67 -4.67
CA VAL A 174 -9.38 0.50 -4.87
C VAL A 174 -8.56 -0.70 -5.33
N GLU A 175 -7.82 -0.54 -6.44
CA GLU A 175 -7.03 -1.60 -7.04
C GLU A 175 -6.00 -2.15 -6.03
N LYS A 176 -5.30 -1.25 -5.33
CA LYS A 176 -4.33 -1.64 -4.31
C LYS A 176 -4.94 -2.33 -3.10
N ILE A 177 -6.10 -1.88 -2.62
CA ILE A 177 -6.78 -2.52 -1.49
C ILE A 177 -7.16 -3.94 -1.86
N GLY A 178 -7.91 -4.13 -2.94
CA GLY A 178 -8.37 -5.45 -3.32
C GLY A 178 -7.22 -6.39 -3.63
N TYR A 179 -6.22 -5.92 -4.37
CA TYR A 179 -5.02 -6.70 -4.62
C TYR A 179 -4.32 -7.12 -3.33
N LEU A 180 -4.14 -6.21 -2.35
CA LEU A 180 -3.47 -6.56 -1.09
C LEU A 180 -4.27 -7.54 -0.21
N ILE A 181 -5.61 -7.49 -0.26
CA ILE A 181 -6.46 -8.49 0.40
C ILE A 181 -6.19 -9.87 -0.22
N ILE A 182 -6.32 -9.97 -1.54
CA ILE A 182 -6.15 -11.23 -2.30
C ILE A 182 -4.71 -11.73 -2.25
N LYS A 183 -3.73 -10.83 -2.23
CA LYS A 183 -2.28 -11.11 -2.13
C LYS A 183 -1.94 -11.99 -0.93
N ASN A 184 -2.68 -11.84 0.17
CA ASN A 184 -2.48 -12.70 1.34
C ASN A 184 -2.82 -14.16 1.02
N GLY A 185 -3.89 -14.45 0.28
CA GLY A 185 -4.18 -15.81 -0.15
C GLY A 185 -3.19 -16.29 -1.23
N LEU A 186 -3.04 -15.53 -2.32
CA LEU A 186 -2.21 -15.91 -3.47
C LEU A 186 -0.76 -16.25 -3.11
N HIS A 187 -0.11 -15.45 -2.25
CA HIS A 187 1.32 -15.63 -1.97
C HIS A 187 1.65 -16.37 -0.68
N ARG A 188 0.73 -16.38 0.30
CA ARG A 188 1.00 -17.02 1.60
C ARG A 188 0.62 -18.47 1.60
N VAL A 189 -0.44 -18.85 0.85
CA VAL A 189 -0.83 -20.24 0.65
C VAL A 189 0.26 -20.94 -0.15
N ARG A 190 0.85 -21.96 0.46
CA ARG A 190 2.00 -22.70 -0.04
C ARG A 190 1.71 -24.18 0.04
N PHE A 191 1.88 -24.85 -1.09
CA PHE A 191 1.84 -26.29 -1.22
C PHE A 191 3.26 -26.81 -1.07
N VAL A 192 3.43 -27.82 -0.22
CA VAL A 192 4.73 -28.45 0.01
C VAL A 192 4.63 -29.92 -0.35
N SER A 193 5.38 -30.30 -1.39
CA SER A 193 5.64 -31.68 -1.82
C SER A 193 7.16 -31.84 -1.94
N ASP A 194 7.71 -32.89 -1.32
CA ASP A 194 9.11 -33.32 -1.49
C ASP A 194 10.20 -32.22 -1.42
N GLY A 195 9.98 -31.20 -0.57
CA GLY A 195 10.90 -30.09 -0.37
C GLY A 195 10.70 -28.89 -1.31
N GLU A 196 9.88 -29.04 -2.35
CA GLU A 196 9.47 -27.95 -3.22
C GLU A 196 8.29 -27.15 -2.61
N VAL A 197 8.25 -25.85 -2.92
CA VAL A 197 7.23 -24.94 -2.39
C VAL A 197 6.59 -24.17 -3.53
N VAL A 198 5.40 -24.61 -3.93
CA VAL A 198 4.59 -23.95 -4.96
C VAL A 198 3.55 -23.04 -4.28
N ARG A 199 3.32 -21.85 -4.83
CA ARG A 199 2.30 -20.93 -4.30
C ARG A 199 0.95 -21.15 -4.97
N LEU A 200 -0.13 -20.78 -4.28
CA LEU A 200 -1.46 -20.79 -4.86
C LEU A 200 -1.57 -19.94 -6.12
N GLN A 201 -0.85 -18.81 -6.20
CA GLN A 201 -0.79 -18.00 -7.42
C GLN A 201 -0.36 -18.82 -8.65
N ASP A 202 0.67 -19.65 -8.50
CA ASP A 202 1.25 -20.38 -9.62
C ASP A 202 0.28 -21.52 -10.04
N LYS A 203 -0.33 -22.22 -9.06
CA LYS A 203 -1.36 -23.24 -9.31
C LYS A 203 -2.64 -22.68 -9.96
N LEU A 204 -3.06 -21.48 -9.57
CA LEU A 204 -4.21 -20.81 -10.19
C LEU A 204 -3.93 -20.43 -11.65
N ALA A 205 -2.69 -20.03 -11.95
CA ALA A 205 -2.29 -19.74 -13.33
C ALA A 205 -2.29 -21.02 -14.20
N GLU A 206 -1.83 -22.15 -13.64
CA GLU A 206 -1.93 -23.46 -14.29
C GLU A 206 -3.39 -23.90 -14.52
N ALA A 207 -4.30 -23.55 -13.59
CA ALA A 207 -5.73 -23.80 -13.70
C ALA A 207 -6.48 -22.80 -14.63
N GLY A 208 -5.77 -21.96 -15.38
CA GLY A 208 -6.36 -21.06 -16.38
C GLY A 208 -6.74 -19.67 -15.87
N VAL A 209 -6.45 -19.32 -14.62
CA VAL A 209 -6.76 -17.98 -14.08
C VAL A 209 -5.75 -16.95 -14.59
N THR A 210 -6.23 -16.00 -15.39
CA THR A 210 -5.40 -14.96 -16.01
C THR A 210 -5.04 -13.82 -15.04
N GLU A 211 -3.98 -13.07 -15.34
CA GLU A 211 -3.67 -11.84 -14.59
C GLU A 211 -4.80 -10.79 -14.72
N GLN A 212 -5.51 -10.78 -15.85
CA GLN A 212 -6.66 -9.89 -16.06
C GLN A 212 -7.82 -10.22 -15.13
N PHE A 213 -8.12 -11.51 -14.94
CA PHE A 213 -9.11 -11.97 -13.97
C PHE A 213 -8.77 -11.48 -12.55
N ILE A 214 -7.52 -11.67 -12.10
CA ILE A 214 -7.07 -11.22 -10.77
C ILE A 214 -7.20 -9.70 -10.63
N LYS A 215 -6.92 -8.95 -11.71
CA LYS A 215 -7.06 -7.49 -11.72
C LYS A 215 -8.52 -7.06 -11.60
N LYS A 216 -9.43 -7.65 -12.38
CA LYS A 216 -10.88 -7.39 -12.29
C LYS A 216 -11.41 -7.71 -10.88
N LEU A 217 -11.08 -8.90 -10.36
CA LEU A 217 -11.42 -9.33 -9.01
C LEU A 217 -10.92 -8.34 -7.93
N SER A 218 -9.70 -7.84 -8.09
CA SER A 218 -9.11 -6.87 -7.16
C SER A 218 -9.86 -5.53 -7.20
N ILE A 219 -10.27 -5.07 -8.38
CA ILE A 219 -11.02 -3.82 -8.52
C ILE A 219 -12.39 -3.94 -7.85
N ASP A 220 -13.13 -5.00 -8.15
CA ASP A 220 -14.50 -5.18 -7.65
C ASP A 220 -14.53 -5.39 -6.14
N LEU A 221 -13.58 -6.18 -5.62
CA LEU A 221 -13.38 -6.32 -4.19
C LEU A 221 -13.03 -4.98 -3.51
N GLY A 222 -12.14 -4.20 -4.12
CA GLY A 222 -11.75 -2.89 -3.60
C GLY A 222 -12.93 -1.92 -3.51
N ILE A 223 -13.80 -1.91 -4.52
CA ILE A 223 -15.03 -1.09 -4.55
C ILE A 223 -15.97 -1.53 -3.44
N GLY A 224 -16.23 -2.83 -3.34
CA GLY A 224 -17.10 -3.40 -2.31
C GLY A 224 -16.64 -3.02 -0.89
N VAL A 225 -15.34 -3.14 -0.63
CA VAL A 225 -14.74 -2.77 0.66
C VAL A 225 -14.91 -1.28 0.97
N ILE A 226 -14.61 -0.41 0.00
CA ILE A 226 -14.66 1.04 0.20
C ILE A 226 -16.10 1.52 0.44
N LYS A 227 -17.09 0.93 -0.25
CA LYS A 227 -18.51 1.25 -0.06
C LYS A 227 -19.06 0.85 1.33
N ARG A 228 -18.54 -0.23 1.94
CA ARG A 228 -18.90 -0.66 3.31
C ARG A 228 -18.39 0.30 4.39
N GLY A 229 -17.45 1.18 4.05
CA GLY A 229 -17.09 2.35 4.84
C GLY A 229 -15.91 2.18 5.78
N LYS A 230 -15.58 3.28 6.47
CA LYS A 230 -14.32 3.47 7.21
C LYS A 230 -14.11 2.51 8.39
N LYS A 231 -15.17 2.14 9.11
CA LYS A 231 -15.08 1.25 10.29
C LYS A 231 -14.54 -0.12 9.91
N LEU A 232 -15.06 -0.70 8.81
CA LEU A 232 -14.60 -1.97 8.27
C LEU A 232 -13.14 -1.87 7.80
N ILE A 233 -12.78 -0.77 7.11
CA ILE A 233 -11.42 -0.56 6.62
C ILE A 233 -10.41 -0.52 7.78
N LEU A 234 -10.69 0.24 8.84
CA LEU A 234 -9.76 0.43 9.95
C LEU A 234 -9.55 -0.86 10.76
N ASN A 235 -10.62 -1.59 11.03
CA ASN A 235 -10.59 -2.72 11.96
C ASN A 235 -10.26 -4.05 11.28
N VAL A 236 -10.76 -4.27 10.06
CA VAL A 236 -10.63 -5.56 9.36
C VAL A 236 -9.57 -5.49 8.27
N ILE A 237 -9.65 -4.50 7.39
CA ILE A 237 -8.83 -4.47 6.17
C ILE A 237 -7.41 -4.01 6.44
N ARG A 238 -7.23 -2.91 7.18
CA ARG A 238 -5.91 -2.32 7.46
C ARG A 238 -4.91 -3.30 8.10
N PRO A 239 -5.29 -4.19 9.04
CA PRO A 239 -4.41 -5.26 9.50
C PRO A 239 -3.95 -6.21 8.39
N VAL A 240 -4.83 -6.55 7.44
CA VAL A 240 -4.55 -7.44 6.32
C VAL A 240 -3.61 -6.81 5.28
N LEU A 241 -3.74 -5.50 5.05
CA LEU A 241 -2.87 -4.77 4.12
C LEU A 241 -1.38 -4.87 4.47
N LYS A 242 -1.03 -5.09 5.74
CA LYS A 242 0.37 -5.18 6.21
C LYS A 242 1.04 -6.54 5.94
N CYS A 243 0.37 -7.53 5.34
CA CYS A 243 0.88 -8.87 4.97
C CYS A 243 1.59 -9.67 6.10
N ARG A 244 1.62 -9.17 7.34
CA ARG A 244 2.34 -9.74 8.49
C ARG A 244 1.41 -10.28 9.58
N GLY A 245 0.13 -9.92 9.56
CA GLY A 245 -0.86 -10.41 10.51
C GLY A 245 -1.46 -11.76 10.09
N ASN A 246 -1.54 -12.71 11.01
CA ASN A 246 -2.36 -13.92 10.88
C ASN A 246 -3.79 -13.62 11.36
N THR A 247 -4.43 -12.60 10.79
CA THR A 247 -5.81 -12.28 11.16
C THR A 247 -6.78 -13.35 10.65
N GLU A 248 -7.88 -13.55 11.36
CA GLU A 248 -8.94 -14.49 10.95
C GLU A 248 -9.47 -14.16 9.55
N PHE A 249 -9.65 -12.88 9.24
CA PHE A 249 -10.04 -12.45 7.90
C PHE A 249 -9.00 -12.82 6.82
N ALA A 250 -7.69 -12.71 7.11
CA ALA A 250 -6.66 -13.12 6.15
C ALA A 250 -6.65 -14.63 5.92
N LYS A 251 -6.94 -15.43 6.96
CA LYS A 251 -7.12 -16.89 6.83
C LYS A 251 -8.36 -17.22 6.03
N TYR A 252 -9.46 -16.49 6.24
CA TYR A 252 -10.70 -16.65 5.49
C TYR A 252 -10.49 -16.43 4.00
N VAL A 253 -9.88 -15.29 3.61
CA VAL A 253 -9.55 -15.00 2.20
C VAL A 253 -8.70 -16.12 1.59
N ALA A 254 -7.72 -16.62 2.34
CA ALA A 254 -6.87 -17.71 1.88
C ALA A 254 -7.63 -19.03 1.71
N LYS A 255 -8.55 -19.35 2.63
CA LYS A 255 -9.44 -20.51 2.55
C LYS A 255 -10.37 -20.39 1.34
N THR A 256 -11.02 -19.25 1.14
CA THR A 256 -11.93 -19.00 -0.01
C THR A 256 -11.21 -19.16 -1.35
N LEU A 257 -9.99 -18.63 -1.49
CA LEU A 257 -9.22 -18.80 -2.73
C LEU A 257 -8.72 -20.24 -2.93
N TYR A 258 -8.43 -20.95 -1.84
CA TYR A 258 -8.05 -22.35 -1.92
C TYR A 258 -9.22 -23.25 -2.31
N GLU A 259 -10.40 -23.02 -1.74
CA GLU A 259 -11.65 -23.70 -2.12
C GLU A 259 -11.98 -23.42 -3.59
N PHE A 260 -11.84 -22.17 -4.04
CA PHE A 260 -12.00 -21.81 -5.44
C PHE A 260 -11.05 -22.58 -6.36
N TYR A 261 -9.76 -22.70 -5.99
CA TYR A 261 -8.81 -23.52 -6.74
C TYR A 261 -9.24 -25.00 -6.82
N ASN A 262 -9.67 -25.59 -5.71
CA ASN A 262 -10.16 -26.97 -5.70
C ASN A 262 -11.41 -27.16 -6.56
N GLU A 263 -12.33 -26.18 -6.56
CA GLU A 263 -13.53 -26.18 -7.42
C GLU A 263 -13.16 -26.14 -8.91
N LEU A 264 -12.15 -25.35 -9.29
CA LEU A 264 -11.64 -25.31 -10.67
C LEU A 264 -11.01 -26.64 -11.09
N VAL A 265 -10.11 -27.20 -10.26
CA VAL A 265 -9.46 -28.48 -10.57
C VAL A 265 -10.45 -29.64 -10.65
N ALA A 266 -11.51 -29.60 -9.83
CA ALA A 266 -12.57 -30.61 -9.85
C ALA A 266 -13.55 -30.45 -11.04
N GLY A 267 -13.38 -29.43 -11.89
CA GLY A 267 -14.29 -29.14 -13.01
C GLY A 267 -15.69 -28.70 -12.56
N LYS A 268 -15.86 -28.27 -11.31
CA LYS A 268 -17.14 -27.80 -10.77
C LYS A 268 -17.44 -26.34 -11.12
N LYS A 269 -16.43 -25.60 -11.57
CA LYS A 269 -16.52 -24.21 -12.00
C LYS A 269 -15.77 -24.01 -13.30
N ASP A 270 -16.48 -23.43 -14.26
CA ASP A 270 -15.91 -23.00 -15.52
C ASP A 270 -15.65 -21.49 -15.49
N LEU A 271 -14.56 -21.06 -16.14
CA LEU A 271 -14.20 -19.65 -16.29
C LEU A 271 -14.89 -18.99 -17.51
N GLY A 272 -15.96 -19.62 -18.04
CA GLY A 272 -16.67 -19.12 -19.22
C GLY A 272 -17.39 -17.77 -18.99
N ASP A 273 -17.91 -17.56 -17.78
CA ASP A 273 -18.46 -16.27 -17.33
C ASP A 273 -17.61 -15.73 -16.16
N GLU A 274 -16.52 -15.05 -16.52
CA GLU A 274 -15.58 -14.48 -15.54
C GLU A 274 -16.28 -13.53 -14.56
N ASP A 275 -17.23 -12.72 -15.03
CA ASP A 275 -17.83 -11.64 -14.25
C ASP A 275 -18.74 -12.21 -13.16
N LYS A 276 -19.51 -13.26 -13.46
CA LYS A 276 -20.32 -13.96 -12.46
C LYS A 276 -19.46 -14.63 -11.40
N VAL A 277 -18.38 -15.32 -11.81
CA VAL A 277 -17.45 -15.98 -10.87
C VAL A 277 -16.78 -14.95 -9.95
N ILE A 278 -16.39 -13.80 -10.51
CA ILE A 278 -15.82 -12.69 -9.74
C ILE A 278 -16.84 -12.16 -8.73
N ALA A 279 -18.10 -11.92 -9.13
CA ALA A 279 -19.14 -11.44 -8.22
C ALA A 279 -19.35 -12.38 -7.04
N GLU A 280 -19.47 -13.69 -7.29
CA GLU A 280 -19.59 -14.70 -6.23
C GLU A 280 -18.40 -14.70 -5.25
N LEU A 281 -17.18 -14.60 -5.77
CA LEU A 281 -15.97 -14.54 -4.94
C LEU A 281 -15.91 -13.25 -4.11
N VAL A 282 -16.26 -12.12 -4.71
CA VAL A 282 -16.31 -10.82 -4.04
C VAL A 282 -17.32 -10.86 -2.91
N ASP A 283 -18.54 -11.36 -3.16
CA ASP A 283 -19.60 -11.43 -2.15
C ASP A 283 -19.20 -12.35 -0.99
N LYS A 284 -18.63 -13.52 -1.26
CA LYS A 284 -18.08 -14.41 -0.21
C LYS A 284 -17.04 -13.68 0.65
N ILE A 285 -16.07 -13.01 0.03
CA ILE A 285 -15.01 -12.30 0.75
C ILE A 285 -15.58 -11.13 1.56
N LEU A 286 -16.55 -10.38 1.01
CA LEU A 286 -17.17 -9.25 1.70
C LEU A 286 -18.01 -9.71 2.90
N ASP A 287 -18.80 -10.78 2.78
CA ASP A 287 -19.52 -11.38 3.91
C ASP A 287 -18.56 -11.81 5.02
N GLY A 288 -17.43 -12.44 4.66
CA GLY A 288 -16.37 -12.74 5.60
C GLY A 288 -15.80 -11.48 6.30
N ALA A 289 -15.68 -10.36 5.58
CA ALA A 289 -15.21 -9.11 6.15
C ALA A 289 -16.21 -8.52 7.16
N GLU A 290 -17.52 -8.66 6.90
CA GLU A 290 -18.57 -8.22 7.82
C GLU A 290 -18.65 -9.09 9.07
N LYS A 291 -18.57 -10.41 8.92
CA LYS A 291 -18.46 -11.36 10.04
C LYS A 291 -17.21 -11.07 10.89
N ALA A 292 -16.09 -10.75 10.26
CA ALA A 292 -14.88 -10.33 10.97
C ALA A 292 -15.09 -9.04 11.76
N LEU A 293 -15.82 -8.06 11.20
CA LEU A 293 -16.13 -6.81 11.88
C LEU A 293 -17.00 -7.01 13.14
N LYS A 294 -17.89 -8.01 13.10
CA LYS A 294 -18.73 -8.42 14.24
C LYS A 294 -18.01 -9.35 15.24
N ASN A 295 -16.75 -9.73 14.97
CA ASN A 295 -15.99 -10.75 15.72
C ASN A 295 -16.60 -12.16 15.70
N GLU A 296 -17.45 -12.46 14.73
CA GLU A 296 -18.11 -13.77 14.57
C GLU A 296 -17.27 -14.73 13.71
N LEU A 297 -16.25 -14.22 13.02
CA LEU A 297 -15.43 -15.00 12.11
C LEU A 297 -14.36 -15.81 12.86
N LYS A 298 -14.50 -17.13 12.86
CA LYS A 298 -13.46 -18.09 13.28
C LYS A 298 -13.07 -18.97 12.12
N VAL A 299 -11.80 -18.98 11.75
CA VAL A 299 -11.30 -19.76 10.62
C VAL A 299 -10.10 -20.60 11.03
N ASP A 300 -10.31 -21.90 11.05
CA ASP A 300 -9.20 -22.85 11.08
C ASP A 300 -8.68 -23.07 9.66
N PHE A 301 -7.61 -22.37 9.31
CA PHE A 301 -6.93 -22.54 8.04
C PHE A 301 -5.44 -22.28 8.19
N ARG A 302 -4.63 -23.20 7.65
CA ARG A 302 -3.17 -23.11 7.64
C ARG A 302 -2.70 -22.71 6.25
N PHE A 303 -1.90 -21.64 6.19
CA PHE A 303 -1.28 -21.20 4.95
C PHE A 303 -0.29 -22.21 4.34
N LYS A 304 0.16 -23.21 5.11
CA LYS A 304 1.02 -24.29 4.62
C LYS A 304 0.18 -25.54 4.46
N ILE A 305 -0.02 -25.97 3.22
CA ILE A 305 -0.75 -27.18 2.84
C ILE A 305 0.31 -28.24 2.51
N LYS A 306 0.23 -29.39 3.20
CA LYS A 306 1.07 -30.55 2.88
C LYS A 306 0.31 -31.38 1.87
N GLU A 307 0.89 -31.59 0.70
CA GLU A 307 0.35 -32.56 -0.26
C GLU A 307 1.07 -33.88 0.00
N LYS A 308 0.30 -34.98 0.04
CA LYS A 308 0.90 -36.31 -0.01
C LYS A 308 1.31 -36.53 -1.46
N ALA A 309 2.53 -37.01 -1.67
CA ALA A 309 2.92 -37.52 -2.98
C ALA A 309 1.93 -38.63 -3.36
N SER A 310 1.31 -38.48 -4.53
CA SER A 310 0.54 -39.53 -5.19
C SER A 310 1.47 -40.57 -5.79
#